data_AF-A0A534UKM6-F1
#
_entry.id   AF-A0A534UKM6-F1
#
_cell.length_a   1.000
_cell.length_b   1.000
_cell.length_c   1.000
_cell.angle_alpha   90.00
_cell.angle_beta   90.00
_cell.angle_gamma   90.00
#
_symmetry.space_group_name_H-M   'P 1'
#
loop_
_entity.id
_entity.type
_entity.pdbx_description
1 polymer ?
#
loop_
_entity_poly.entity_id
_entity_poly.type
_entity_poly.pdbx_seq_one_letter_code
_entity_poly.pdbx_strand_id
1 'polypeptide(L)'
;MTPEPEQIVIDLSTPLSMRSSFGGMAYYYLPGFIAAYAAWSLASVPLGFVAGALLLAATVAIPGYMSHYCHEFDAAEIYDPFRALRRCIQGGIAYWHAWLIALTALAISFAGLLAFGVGFLVTSVWFWQVAGFSFASVFTQRFGLGAAKPPNKASEPTRAQTSQPGASTLRAGSATLVR
;
A
#
# COMPACT_ATOMS: atom_id res chain seq x y z
N MET A 1 -10.93 -6.00 -18.43
CA MET A 1 -11.68 -4.87 -17.84
C MET A 1 -10.76 -4.23 -16.81
N THR A 2 -10.04 -3.20 -17.22
CA THR A 2 -9.41 -2.27 -16.29
C THR A 2 -10.54 -1.55 -15.55
N PRO A 3 -10.57 -1.52 -14.22
CA PRO A 3 -11.55 -0.71 -13.53
C PRO A 3 -11.35 0.75 -13.95
N GLU A 4 -12.44 1.39 -14.37
CA GLU A 4 -12.48 2.82 -14.67
C GLU A 4 -12.00 3.61 -13.44
N PRO A 5 -11.24 4.70 -13.61
CA PRO A 5 -10.68 5.48 -12.50
C PRO A 5 -11.74 5.97 -11.51
N GLU A 6 -13.00 6.12 -11.93
CA GLU A 6 -14.12 6.47 -11.05
C GLU A 6 -14.47 5.39 -10.02
N GLN A 7 -14.30 4.09 -10.32
CA GLN A 7 -14.60 3.02 -9.36
C GLN A 7 -13.60 2.99 -8.19
N ILE A 8 -12.33 3.35 -8.45
CA ILE A 8 -11.27 3.41 -7.43
C ILE A 8 -11.55 4.55 -6.43
N VAL A 9 -12.08 5.68 -6.90
CA VAL A 9 -12.42 6.83 -6.04
C VAL A 9 -13.65 6.55 -5.17
N ILE A 10 -14.62 5.80 -5.69
CA ILE A 10 -15.84 5.43 -4.96
C ILE A 10 -15.54 4.38 -3.88
N ASP A 11 -14.61 3.46 -4.11
CA ASP A 11 -14.25 2.44 -3.11
C ASP A 11 -13.45 3.03 -1.93
N LEU A 12 -12.63 4.07 -2.19
CA LEU A 12 -11.89 4.80 -1.14
C LEU A 12 -12.81 5.58 -0.19
N SER A 13 -14.01 5.94 -0.64
CA SER A 13 -15.01 6.70 0.12
C SER A 13 -16.06 5.83 0.79
N THR A 14 -15.95 4.51 0.70
CA THR A 14 -16.84 3.61 1.44
C THR A 14 -16.58 3.71 2.95
N PRO A 15 -17.63 3.74 3.78
CA PRO A 15 -17.49 3.81 5.24
C PRO A 15 -16.73 2.60 5.81
N LEU A 16 -16.64 1.49 5.08
CA LEU A 16 -15.86 0.31 5.44
C LEU A 16 -14.35 0.57 5.34
N SER A 17 -13.84 1.10 4.23
CA SER A 17 -12.42 1.45 4.05
C SER A 17 -11.93 2.44 5.11
N MET A 18 -12.75 3.46 5.41
CA MET A 18 -12.42 4.46 6.43
C MET A 18 -12.39 3.85 7.84
N ARG A 19 -13.36 2.98 8.18
CA ARG A 19 -13.39 2.26 9.46
C ARG A 19 -12.20 1.32 9.63
N SER A 20 -11.76 0.65 8.56
CA SER A 20 -10.61 -0.26 8.58
C SER A 20 -9.30 0.48 8.85
N SER A 21 -9.10 1.63 8.20
CA SER A 21 -7.88 2.44 8.37
C SER A 21 -7.78 3.08 9.76
N PHE A 22 -8.88 3.67 10.25
CA PHE A 22 -8.96 4.20 11.61
C PHE A 22 -8.84 3.09 12.67
N GLY A 23 -9.52 1.97 12.45
CA GLY A 23 -9.45 0.79 13.31
C GLY A 23 -8.03 0.21 13.37
N GLY A 24 -7.32 0.22 12.24
CA GLY A 24 -5.92 -0.12 12.15
C GLY A 24 -5.02 0.77 13.00
N MET A 25 -5.11 2.09 12.83
CA MET A 25 -4.32 3.02 13.65
C MET A 25 -4.59 2.81 15.14
N ALA A 26 -5.87 2.70 15.55
CA ALA A 26 -6.22 2.41 16.92
C ALA A 26 -5.61 1.09 17.42
N TYR A 27 -5.68 0.02 16.62
CA TYR A 27 -5.12 -1.29 16.95
C TYR A 27 -3.60 -1.24 17.21
N TYR A 28 -2.85 -0.47 16.42
CA TYR A 28 -1.39 -0.36 16.57
C TYR A 28 -1.00 0.46 17.79
N TYR A 29 -1.72 1.55 18.09
CA TYR A 29 -1.40 2.44 19.20
C TYR A 29 -1.96 1.97 20.55
N LEU A 30 -3.00 1.15 20.57
CA LEU A 30 -3.68 0.71 21.80
C LEU A 30 -2.73 0.09 22.84
N PRO A 31 -1.82 -0.86 22.49
CA PRO A 31 -0.87 -1.41 23.46
C PRO A 31 0.05 -0.35 24.07
N GLY A 32 0.49 0.62 23.25
CA GLY A 32 1.33 1.73 23.70
C GLY A 32 0.59 2.66 24.66
N PHE A 33 -0.67 2.98 24.39
CA PHE A 33 -1.50 3.80 25.29
C PHE A 33 -1.85 3.08 26.60
N ILE A 34 -2.14 1.77 26.56
CA ILE A 34 -2.34 0.97 27.77
C ILE A 34 -1.08 1.00 28.64
N ALA A 35 0.09 0.79 28.03
CA ALA A 35 1.36 0.84 28.73
C ALA A 35 1.65 2.25 29.29
N ALA A 36 1.33 3.31 28.54
CA ALA A 36 1.50 4.69 28.99
C ALA A 36 0.62 5.02 30.19
N TYR A 37 -0.65 4.61 30.15
CA TYR A 37 -1.58 4.79 31.26
C TYR A 37 -1.11 4.01 32.51
N ALA A 38 -0.67 2.77 32.33
CA ALA A 38 -0.11 1.97 33.40
C ALA A 38 1.15 2.63 33.98
N ALA A 39 2.06 3.13 33.13
CA ALA A 39 3.28 3.84 33.55
C ALA A 39 2.96 5.07 34.40
N TRP A 40 1.96 5.85 33.97
CA TRP A 40 1.49 7.02 34.71
C TRP A 40 0.85 6.63 36.05
N SER A 41 -0.06 5.65 36.05
CA SER A 41 -0.77 5.21 37.27
C SER A 41 0.17 4.60 38.33
N LEU A 42 1.25 3.96 37.90
CA LEU A 42 2.25 3.32 38.76
C LEU A 42 3.48 4.20 39.01
N ALA A 43 3.52 5.42 38.45
CA ALA A 43 4.69 6.30 38.43
C ALA A 43 5.99 5.59 38.00
N SER A 44 5.89 4.67 37.03
CA SER A 44 6.97 3.77 36.63
C SER A 44 7.68 4.26 35.37
N VAL A 45 8.92 4.74 35.55
CA VAL A 45 9.79 5.18 34.45
C VAL A 45 10.13 4.05 33.47
N PRO A 46 10.47 2.81 33.89
CA PRO A 46 10.71 1.71 32.96
C PRO A 46 9.50 1.41 32.07
N LEU A 47 8.30 1.45 32.63
CA LEU A 47 7.07 1.22 31.88
C LEU A 47 6.79 2.37 30.89
N GLY A 48 7.21 3.59 31.23
CA GLY A 48 7.22 4.73 30.31
C GLY A 48 8.10 4.51 29.09
N PHE A 49 9.29 3.92 29.25
CA PHE A 49 10.14 3.54 28.12
C PHE A 49 9.51 2.46 27.25
N VAL A 50 8.87 1.45 27.85
CA VAL A 50 8.12 0.42 27.11
C VAL A 50 6.98 1.05 26.31
N ALA A 51 6.22 1.94 26.92
CA ALA A 51 5.14 2.66 26.25
C ALA A 51 5.67 3.49 25.06
N GLY A 52 6.76 4.24 25.26
CA GLY A 52 7.42 5.00 24.20
C GLY A 52 7.87 4.10 23.04
N ALA A 53 8.50 2.96 23.35
CA ALA A 53 8.94 2.01 22.33
C ALA A 53 7.75 1.44 21.52
N LEU A 54 6.64 1.12 22.18
CA LEU A 54 5.43 0.62 21.51
C LEU A 54 4.78 1.69 20.60
N LEU A 55 4.68 2.93 21.06
CA LEU A 55 4.13 4.04 20.28
C LEU A 55 5.02 4.39 19.08
N LEU A 56 6.33 4.32 19.24
CA LEU A 56 7.29 4.47 18.14
C LEU A 56 7.18 3.33 17.14
N ALA A 57 7.11 2.07 17.61
CA ALA A 57 6.94 0.91 16.75
C ALA A 57 5.63 0.99 15.95
N ALA A 58 4.52 1.42 16.57
CA ALA A 58 3.26 1.67 15.89
C ALA A 58 3.43 2.70 14.76
N THR A 59 4.06 3.84 15.06
CA THR A 59 4.31 4.92 14.08
C THR A 59 5.17 4.46 12.91
N VAL A 60 6.22 3.68 13.18
CA VAL A 60 7.10 3.11 12.18
C VAL A 60 6.41 2.01 11.36
N ALA A 61 5.41 1.33 11.88
CA ALA A 61 4.74 0.26 11.14
C ALA A 61 3.65 0.78 10.17
N ILE A 62 3.12 2.00 10.39
CA ILE A 62 2.02 2.55 9.58
C ILE A 62 2.33 2.60 8.07
N PRO A 63 3.49 3.13 7.62
CA PRO A 63 3.80 3.15 6.20
C PRO A 63 3.86 1.76 5.57
N GLY A 64 4.28 0.74 6.34
CA GLY A 64 4.48 -0.63 5.87
C GLY A 64 3.19 -1.37 5.51
N TYR A 65 2.10 -1.16 6.26
CA TYR A 65 0.80 -1.70 5.88
C TYR A 65 0.06 -0.80 4.89
N MET A 66 0.16 0.53 5.02
CA MET A 66 -0.55 1.47 4.14
C MET A 66 -0.18 1.31 2.67
N SER A 67 1.10 1.10 2.34
CA SER A 67 1.52 0.96 0.94
C SER A 67 0.95 -0.28 0.25
N HIS A 68 0.75 -1.40 0.97
CA HIS A 68 0.15 -2.59 0.37
C HIS A 68 -1.38 -2.55 0.46
N TYR A 69 -1.96 -1.99 1.54
CA TYR A 69 -3.40 -1.75 1.62
C TYR A 69 -3.89 -0.89 0.45
N CYS A 70 -3.16 0.17 0.08
CA CYS A 70 -3.50 1.00 -1.07
C CYS A 70 -3.32 0.31 -2.43
N HIS A 71 -2.63 -0.84 -2.48
CA HIS A 71 -2.43 -1.61 -3.71
C HIS A 71 -3.42 -2.79 -3.82
N GLU A 72 -3.63 -3.54 -2.74
CA GLU A 72 -4.48 -4.73 -2.71
C GLU A 72 -5.91 -4.44 -2.24
N PHE A 73 -6.15 -3.29 -1.60
CA PHE A 73 -7.41 -2.89 -0.95
C PHE A 73 -7.96 -3.93 0.05
N ASP A 74 -7.07 -4.75 0.60
CA ASP A 74 -7.42 -5.79 1.57
C ASP A 74 -7.21 -5.30 3.00
N ALA A 75 -8.32 -5.16 3.75
CA ALA A 75 -8.31 -4.75 5.15
C ALA A 75 -7.59 -5.77 6.06
N ALA A 76 -7.46 -7.04 5.66
CA ALA A 76 -6.70 -8.02 6.43
C ALA A 76 -5.22 -7.65 6.55
N GLU A 77 -4.67 -6.88 5.59
CA GLU A 77 -3.29 -6.40 5.66
C GLU A 77 -3.05 -5.40 6.79
N ILE A 78 -4.10 -4.70 7.22
CA ILE A 78 -4.01 -3.73 8.30
C ILE A 78 -3.75 -4.45 9.62
N TYR A 79 -4.41 -5.58 9.89
CA TYR A 79 -4.43 -6.22 11.22
C TYR A 79 -3.25 -7.18 11.52
N ASP A 80 -2.17 -7.14 10.72
CA ASP A 80 -0.94 -7.91 10.95
C ASP A 80 0.28 -6.99 11.21
N PRO A 81 0.51 -6.58 12.47
CA PRO A 81 1.56 -5.62 12.83
C PRO A 81 2.97 -6.18 12.62
N PHE A 82 3.14 -7.50 12.73
CA PHE A 82 4.44 -8.15 12.51
C PHE A 82 4.80 -8.13 11.02
N ARG A 83 3.83 -8.40 10.15
CA ARG A 83 4.02 -8.31 8.70
C ARG A 83 4.30 -6.88 8.27
N ALA A 84 3.58 -5.90 8.83
CA ALA A 84 3.82 -4.48 8.58
C ALA A 84 5.25 -4.06 9.00
N LEU A 85 5.68 -4.43 10.21
CA LEU A 85 7.00 -4.10 10.71
C LEU A 85 8.11 -4.80 9.91
N ARG A 86 7.90 -6.06 9.52
CA ARG A 86 8.84 -6.80 8.67
C ARG A 86 9.03 -6.12 7.32
N ARG A 87 7.97 -5.57 6.71
CA ARG A 87 8.05 -4.80 5.46
C ARG A 87 8.89 -3.53 5.65
N CYS A 88 8.72 -2.82 6.76
CA CYS A 88 9.54 -1.66 7.09
C CYS A 88 11.03 -2.04 7.23
N ILE A 89 11.33 -3.14 7.91
CA ILE A 89 12.71 -3.67 8.04
C ILE A 89 13.29 -4.04 6.66
N GLN A 90 12.50 -4.65 5.79
CA GLN A 90 12.91 -5.00 4.42
C GLN A 90 13.17 -3.78 3.53
N GLY A 91 12.53 -2.64 3.82
CA GLY A 91 12.82 -1.34 3.22
C GLY A 91 14.21 -0.79 3.58
N GLY A 92 14.80 -1.25 4.67
CA GLY A 92 16.21 -1.03 5.03
C GLY A 92 16.60 0.46 5.08
N ILE A 93 17.77 0.79 4.53
CA ILE A 93 18.31 2.16 4.53
C ILE A 93 17.39 3.13 3.77
N ALA A 94 16.81 2.70 2.64
CA ALA A 94 15.92 3.54 1.84
C ALA A 94 14.67 3.97 2.63
N TYR A 95 14.14 3.08 3.46
CA TYR A 95 13.04 3.37 4.36
C TYR A 95 13.40 4.44 5.40
N TRP A 96 14.57 4.35 6.03
CA TRP A 96 15.04 5.37 6.96
C TRP A 96 15.35 6.71 6.27
N HIS A 97 15.81 6.66 5.02
CA HIS A 97 15.97 7.87 4.20
C HIS A 97 14.62 8.55 3.93
N ALA A 98 13.57 7.77 3.65
CA ALA A 98 12.21 8.30 3.50
C ALA A 98 11.70 8.95 4.81
N TRP A 99 12.03 8.38 5.97
CA TRP A 99 11.77 9.01 7.27
C TRP A 99 12.50 10.34 7.45
N LEU A 100 13.79 10.43 7.08
CA LEU A 100 14.53 11.68 7.14
C LEU A 100 13.89 12.77 6.28
N ILE A 101 13.45 12.42 5.07
CA ILE A 101 12.72 13.33 4.19
C ILE A 101 11.41 13.77 4.86
N ALA A 102 10.62 12.83 5.39
CA ALA A 102 9.35 13.12 6.04
C ALA A 102 9.53 14.03 7.27
N LEU A 103 10.51 13.77 8.14
CA LEU A 103 10.82 14.59 9.31
C LEU A 103 11.32 15.99 8.93
N THR A 104 12.10 16.09 7.85
CA THR A 104 12.56 17.39 7.33
C THR A 104 11.38 18.19 6.78
N ALA A 105 10.49 17.55 6.01
CA ALA A 105 9.27 18.17 5.52
C ALA A 105 8.32 18.58 6.65
N LEU A 106 8.23 17.77 7.72
CA LEU A 106 7.48 18.12 8.93
C LEU A 106 8.04 19.40 9.57
N ALA A 107 9.37 19.46 9.78
CA ALA A 107 10.02 20.65 10.35
C ALA A 107 9.79 21.91 9.50
N ILE A 108 9.88 21.79 8.17
CA ILE A 108 9.57 22.87 7.23
C ILE A 108 8.08 23.26 7.33
N SER A 109 7.19 22.28 7.52
CA SER A 109 5.78 22.56 7.70
C SER A 109 5.53 23.42 8.93
N PHE A 110 6.15 23.08 10.07
CA PHE A 110 6.10 23.88 11.29
C PHE A 110 6.70 25.28 11.12
N ALA A 111 7.72 25.47 10.28
CA ALA A 111 8.21 26.81 9.95
C ALA A 111 7.13 27.70 9.29
N GLY A 112 6.14 27.10 8.61
CA GLY A 112 4.97 27.79 8.08
C GLY A 112 4.08 28.47 9.14
N LEU A 113 4.22 28.12 10.43
CA LEU A 113 3.55 28.82 11.53
C LEU A 113 3.99 30.29 11.63
N LEU A 114 5.20 30.63 11.19
CA LEU A 114 5.73 31.99 11.19
C LEU A 114 4.94 32.94 10.26
N ALA A 115 4.13 32.40 9.33
CA ALA A 115 3.23 33.16 8.47
C ALA A 115 1.78 33.16 8.99
N PHE A 116 1.60 33.53 10.27
CA PHE A 116 0.29 33.62 10.96
C PHE A 116 -0.57 32.33 10.86
N GLY A 117 0.07 31.15 10.83
CA GLY A 117 -0.61 29.85 10.76
C GLY A 117 -1.25 29.47 9.41
N VAL A 118 -1.53 30.43 8.52
CA VAL A 118 -2.03 30.13 7.15
C VAL A 118 -0.98 29.37 6.34
N GLY A 119 0.30 29.76 6.49
CA GLY A 119 1.42 29.03 5.90
C GLY A 119 1.49 27.57 6.37
N PHE A 120 1.21 27.32 7.66
CA PHE A 120 1.21 25.96 8.23
C PHE A 120 0.16 25.06 7.58
N LEU A 121 -1.04 25.57 7.29
CA LEU A 121 -2.09 24.75 6.67
C LEU A 121 -1.63 24.23 5.31
N VAL A 122 -1.10 25.12 4.46
CA VAL A 122 -0.59 24.78 3.13
C VAL A 122 0.62 23.85 3.22
N THR A 123 1.59 24.17 4.07
CA THR A 123 2.80 23.36 4.21
C THR A 123 2.53 22.00 4.87
N SER A 124 1.47 21.86 5.67
CA SER A 124 1.08 20.57 6.27
C SER A 124 0.55 19.61 5.22
N VAL A 125 -0.30 20.09 4.29
CA VAL A 125 -0.79 19.28 3.17
C VAL A 125 0.38 18.85 2.29
N TRP A 126 1.29 19.78 1.98
CA TRP A 126 2.52 19.49 1.26
C TRP A 126 3.38 18.45 1.99
N PHE A 127 3.56 18.56 3.30
CA PHE A 127 4.28 17.58 4.12
C PHE A 127 3.68 16.17 3.96
N TRP A 128 2.36 16.03 4.06
CA TRP A 128 1.70 14.73 3.90
C TRP A 128 1.89 14.14 2.50
N GLN A 129 1.88 14.98 1.46
CA GLN A 129 2.18 14.54 0.09
C GLN A 129 3.63 14.06 -0.05
N VAL A 130 4.59 14.81 0.49
CA VAL A 130 6.01 14.43 0.46
C VAL A 130 6.26 13.12 1.22
N ALA A 131 5.67 12.97 2.39
CA ALA A 131 5.75 11.74 3.18
C ALA A 131 5.12 10.56 2.43
N GLY A 132 3.91 10.73 1.88
CA GLY A 132 3.24 9.69 1.10
C GLY A 132 4.07 9.25 -0.10
N PHE A 133 4.60 10.21 -0.87
CA PHE A 133 5.42 9.94 -2.05
C PHE A 133 6.75 9.24 -1.70
N SER A 134 7.44 9.68 -0.65
CA SER A 134 8.74 9.11 -0.27
C SER A 134 8.61 7.65 0.16
N PHE A 135 7.64 7.32 1.01
CA PHE A 135 7.40 5.94 1.45
C PHE A 135 6.88 5.08 0.29
N ALA A 136 5.89 5.56 -0.47
CA ALA A 136 5.34 4.80 -1.60
C ALA A 136 6.42 4.47 -2.63
N SER A 137 7.35 5.39 -2.92
CA SER A 137 8.46 5.14 -3.85
C SER A 137 9.36 4.00 -3.36
N VAL A 138 9.73 4.00 -2.07
CA VAL A 138 10.55 2.93 -1.47
C VAL A 138 9.83 1.59 -1.56
N PHE A 139 8.57 1.53 -1.13
CA PHE A 139 7.81 0.27 -1.13
C PHE A 139 7.53 -0.22 -2.55
N THR A 140 7.25 0.67 -3.49
CA THR A 140 7.02 0.31 -4.90
C THR A 140 8.27 -0.29 -5.54
N GLN A 141 9.44 0.34 -5.35
CA GLN A 141 10.71 -0.17 -5.87
C GLN A 141 11.12 -1.47 -5.19
N ARG A 142 10.87 -1.60 -3.88
CA ARG A 142 11.32 -2.75 -3.10
C ARG A 142 10.46 -3.99 -3.28
N PHE A 143 9.15 -3.81 -3.43
CA PHE A 143 8.16 -4.89 -3.52
C PHE A 143 7.57 -5.05 -4.93
N GLY A 144 7.97 -4.23 -5.89
CA GLY A 144 7.50 -4.33 -7.28
C GLY A 144 6.02 -3.97 -7.45
N LEU A 145 5.47 -3.14 -6.57
CA LEU A 145 4.04 -2.76 -6.55
C LEU A 145 3.58 -1.95 -7.78
N GLY A 146 4.50 -1.62 -8.69
CA GLY A 146 4.20 -0.96 -9.96
C GLY A 146 3.98 -1.93 -11.14
N ALA A 147 4.24 -3.22 -10.97
CA ALA A 147 3.96 -4.21 -11.98
C ALA A 147 2.45 -4.53 -11.99
N ALA A 148 1.76 -4.21 -13.08
CA ALA A 148 0.35 -4.51 -13.24
C ALA A 148 0.08 -6.00 -12.95
N LYS A 149 -0.96 -6.27 -12.13
CA LYS A 149 -1.41 -7.62 -11.80
C LYS A 149 -1.58 -8.41 -13.11
N PRO A 150 -0.89 -9.56 -13.29
CA PRO A 150 -1.09 -10.36 -14.48
C PRO A 150 -2.57 -10.75 -14.55
N PRO A 151 -3.20 -10.66 -15.74
CA PRO A 151 -4.61 -10.94 -15.89
C PRO A 151 -4.92 -12.33 -15.33
N ASN A 152 -5.94 -12.39 -14.47
CA ASN A 152 -6.42 -13.63 -13.90
C ASN A 152 -6.78 -14.57 -15.05
N LYS A 153 -6.15 -15.76 -15.12
CA LYS A 153 -6.43 -16.77 -16.16
C LYS A 153 -7.89 -17.24 -16.16
N ALA A 154 -8.67 -16.89 -15.12
CA ALA A 154 -10.11 -17.15 -15.06
C ALA A 154 -10.98 -16.30 -15.99
N SER A 155 -10.42 -15.26 -16.63
CA SER A 155 -11.14 -14.43 -17.61
C SER A 155 -10.61 -14.61 -19.03
N GLU A 156 -10.19 -15.81 -19.40
CA GLU A 156 -10.07 -16.18 -20.81
C GLU A 156 -11.50 -16.25 -21.37
N PRO A 157 -11.94 -15.29 -22.21
CA PRO A 157 -13.21 -15.45 -22.89
C PRO A 157 -13.02 -16.64 -23.81
N THR A 158 -13.93 -17.61 -23.71
CA THR A 158 -14.13 -18.66 -24.71
C THR A 158 -14.31 -18.01 -26.08
N ARG A 159 -13.20 -17.66 -26.74
CA ARG A 159 -13.19 -17.03 -28.06
C ARG A 159 -12.91 -18.13 -29.07
N ALA A 160 -14.01 -18.64 -29.59
CA ALA A 160 -14.15 -19.19 -30.92
C ALA A 160 -13.15 -20.30 -31.29
N GLN A 161 -13.54 -21.55 -31.00
CA GLN A 161 -13.17 -22.63 -31.92
C GLN A 161 -13.72 -22.28 -33.29
N THR A 162 -12.77 -22.04 -34.17
CA THR A 162 -12.89 -21.73 -35.58
C THR A 162 -13.52 -22.92 -36.30
N SER A 163 -14.79 -22.84 -36.69
CA SER A 163 -15.30 -23.67 -37.79
C SER A 163 -14.88 -23.03 -39.10
N GLN A 164 -13.66 -23.31 -39.55
CA GLN A 164 -13.28 -23.14 -40.95
C GLN A 164 -14.00 -24.21 -41.80
N PRO A 165 -14.58 -23.87 -42.95
CA PRO A 165 -14.92 -24.85 -43.97
C PRO A 165 -13.63 -25.25 -44.71
N GLY A 166 -13.13 -26.44 -44.41
CA GLY A 166 -11.99 -27.03 -45.11
C GLY A 166 -12.35 -27.40 -46.55
N ALA A 167 -11.85 -26.61 -47.50
CA ALA A 167 -11.76 -27.00 -48.90
C ALA A 167 -10.82 -28.20 -49.02
N SER A 168 -11.39 -29.35 -49.35
CA SER A 168 -10.71 -30.55 -49.87
C SER A 168 -11.18 -30.70 -51.32
N THR A 169 -10.40 -30.96 -52.36
CA THR A 169 -9.02 -31.40 -52.54
C THR A 169 -8.82 -31.38 -54.06
N LEU A 170 -7.81 -30.68 -54.59
CA LEU A 170 -7.39 -30.82 -55.99
C LEU A 170 -5.96 -31.35 -55.97
N ARG A 171 -5.85 -32.68 -55.99
CA ARG A 171 -4.57 -33.41 -55.98
C ARG A 171 -4.27 -33.82 -57.42
N ALA A 172 -3.39 -33.08 -58.08
CA ALA A 172 -2.74 -33.52 -59.30
C ALA A 172 -1.61 -34.49 -58.93
N GLY A 173 -1.66 -35.70 -59.48
CA GLY A 173 -0.65 -36.74 -59.32
C GLY A 173 -0.87 -37.84 -60.34
N SER A 174 -0.09 -37.78 -61.42
CA SER A 174 -0.15 -38.65 -62.59
C SER A 174 0.23 -40.12 -62.32
N ALA A 175 -0.27 -40.95 -63.25
CA ALA A 175 0.20 -42.28 -63.67
C ALA A 175 -0.31 -43.51 -62.87
N THR A 176 -1.13 -44.35 -63.52
CA THR A 176 -0.74 -45.72 -63.95
C THR A 176 -1.83 -46.34 -64.85
N LEU A 177 -1.50 -46.47 -66.14
CA LEU A 177 -1.73 -47.57 -67.09
C LEU A 177 -2.59 -48.79 -66.65
N VAL A 178 -3.70 -49.07 -67.35
CA VAL A 178 -4.17 -50.43 -67.71
C VAL A 178 -4.95 -50.35 -69.04
N ARG A 179 -4.69 -51.35 -69.90
CA ARG A 179 -5.25 -51.60 -71.25
C ARG A 179 -6.76 -51.54 -71.35
#